data_AF-A0A6N3CF19-F1
#
_entry.id   AF-A0A6N3CF19-F1
#
_cell.length_a   1.000
_cell.length_b   1.000
_cell.length_c   1.000
_cell.angle_alpha   90.00
_cell.angle_beta   90.00
_cell.angle_gamma   90.00
#
_symmetry.space_group_name_H-M   'P 1'
#
loop_
_entity.id
_entity.type
_entity.pdbx_description
1 polymer ?
#
loop_
_entity_poly.entity_id
_entity_poly.type
_entity_poly.pdbx_seq_one_letter_code
_entity_poly.pdbx_strand_id
1 'polypeptide(L)'
;MKKECAVCNIKIGLFSPKFNLIDGVICPACASNAMAKDRVALRAGRLTCEEARKSILNNKVHKENIDKFIPTSSPHPNIAIDLNNKKIKLVSKINGEHFEEIIDFDKIISWEVLKDSETIYKKEWLGRAVVGGMLFGETGAVIGAATGDSKNKTIIKSIKLRITISDIDNPIRFIHIHEGADLEVGSDNYNRIVDSTQRLIGVIENIQNYQ
;
A
#
# COMPACT_ATOMS: atom_id res chain seq x y z
N MET A 1 -4.08 36.88 22.16
CA MET A 1 -5.45 36.31 22.03
C MET A 1 -5.40 34.79 22.06
N LYS A 2 -6.37 34.14 22.72
CA LYS A 2 -6.60 32.69 22.54
C LYS A 2 -7.05 32.46 21.09
N LYS A 3 -6.47 31.48 20.41
CA LYS A 3 -6.91 31.08 19.06
C LYS A 3 -7.92 29.95 19.19
N GLU A 4 -8.83 29.79 18.24
CA GLU A 4 -9.77 28.67 18.21
C GLU A 4 -9.30 27.62 17.20
N CYS A 5 -9.53 26.35 17.52
CA CYS A 5 -9.26 25.25 16.59
C CYS A 5 -10.18 25.38 15.37
N ALA A 6 -9.62 25.40 14.16
CA ALA A 6 -10.38 25.51 12.93
C ALA A 6 -11.40 24.37 12.71
N VAL A 7 -11.24 23.23 13.39
CA VAL A 7 -12.08 22.04 13.15
C VAL A 7 -13.16 21.88 14.23
N CYS A 8 -12.77 21.91 15.50
CA CYS A 8 -13.70 21.67 16.62
C CYS A 8 -14.16 22.95 17.33
N ASN A 9 -13.68 24.13 16.93
CA ASN A 9 -13.98 25.44 17.53
C ASN A 9 -13.63 25.56 19.02
N ILE A 10 -12.90 24.60 19.59
CA ILE A 10 -12.43 24.68 20.97
C ILE A 10 -11.30 25.71 21.07
N LYS A 11 -11.38 26.59 22.08
CA LYS A 11 -10.35 27.59 22.38
C LYS A 11 -9.04 26.91 22.79
N ILE A 12 -7.97 27.25 22.09
CA ILE A 12 -6.60 26.80 22.35
C ILE A 12 -5.92 27.84 23.24
N GLY A 13 -5.44 27.39 24.41
CA GLY A 13 -4.70 28.22 25.35
C GLY A 13 -3.40 28.76 24.72
N LEU A 14 -2.89 29.86 25.27
CA LEU A 14 -1.70 30.53 24.73
C LEU A 14 -0.47 29.59 24.67
N PHE A 15 -0.32 28.74 25.70
CA PHE A 15 0.77 27.77 25.86
C PHE A 15 0.38 26.34 25.46
N SER A 16 -0.84 26.12 24.97
CA SER A 16 -1.28 24.79 24.56
C SER A 16 -0.65 24.38 23.22
N PRO A 17 -0.29 23.10 23.04
CA PRO A 17 0.21 22.61 21.76
C PRO A 17 -0.83 22.82 20.66
N LYS A 18 -0.37 23.18 19.47
CA LYS A 18 -1.19 23.41 18.28
C LYS A 18 -0.33 23.27 17.02
N PHE A 19 -0.99 22.98 15.91
CA PHE A 19 -0.37 23.05 14.58
C PHE A 19 -0.87 24.31 13.89
N ASN A 20 0.03 25.02 13.22
CA ASN A 20 -0.33 26.15 12.38
C ASN A 20 -0.89 25.63 11.06
N LEU A 21 -1.87 26.34 10.52
CA LEU A 21 -2.37 26.20 9.16
C LEU A 21 -2.08 27.53 8.41
N ILE A 22 -2.23 27.54 7.09
CA ILE A 22 -2.02 28.74 6.26
C ILE A 22 -2.86 29.92 6.77
N ASP A 23 -4.10 29.65 7.14
CA ASP A 23 -5.16 30.61 7.48
C ASP A 23 -5.74 30.39 8.88
N GLY A 24 -5.08 29.59 9.73
CA GLY A 24 -5.61 29.28 11.06
C GLY A 24 -4.72 28.40 11.94
N VAL A 25 -5.33 27.74 12.91
CA VAL A 25 -4.66 26.76 13.78
C VAL A 25 -5.57 25.56 14.04
N ILE A 26 -4.96 24.41 14.32
CA ILE A 26 -5.66 23.18 14.65
C ILE A 26 -5.09 22.58 15.94
N CYS A 27 -5.97 22.03 16.78
CA CYS A 27 -5.56 21.37 18.02
C CYS A 27 -4.99 19.95 17.73
N PRO A 28 -4.16 19.39 18.62
CA PRO A 28 -3.55 18.08 18.38
C PRO A 28 -4.55 16.93 18.21
N ALA A 29 -5.69 16.99 18.91
CA ALA A 29 -6.74 15.98 18.79
C ALA A 29 -7.42 15.98 17.42
N CYS A 30 -7.59 17.14 16.78
CA CYS A 30 -8.12 17.19 15.41
C CYS A 30 -7.03 16.82 14.40
N ALA A 31 -5.80 17.31 14.60
CA ALA A 31 -4.67 17.02 13.73
C ALA A 31 -4.34 15.51 13.62
N SER A 32 -4.46 14.76 14.72
CA SER A 32 -4.24 13.30 14.72
C SER A 32 -5.30 12.54 13.90
N ASN A 33 -6.45 13.16 13.62
CA ASN A 33 -7.52 12.59 12.81
C ASN A 33 -7.42 12.92 11.31
N ALA A 34 -6.43 13.69 10.87
CA ALA A 34 -6.19 13.89 9.43
C ALA A 34 -5.72 12.60 8.74
N MET A 35 -5.97 12.48 7.43
CA MET A 35 -5.49 11.35 6.62
C MET A 35 -3.96 11.24 6.71
N ALA A 36 -3.43 10.02 6.74
CA ALA A 36 -2.00 9.75 6.86
C ALA A 36 -1.15 10.51 5.81
N LYS A 37 -1.66 10.59 4.57
CA LYS A 37 -1.01 11.32 3.47
C LYS A 37 -0.89 12.83 3.71
N ASP A 38 -1.85 13.44 4.41
CA ASP A 38 -1.92 14.89 4.63
C ASP A 38 -1.16 15.32 5.90
N ARG A 39 -0.84 14.38 6.81
CA ARG A 39 -0.19 14.69 8.10
C ARG A 39 1.15 15.41 7.95
N VAL A 40 1.91 15.12 6.90
CA VAL A 40 3.20 15.81 6.65
C VAL A 40 2.95 17.28 6.30
N ALA A 41 2.03 17.55 5.37
CA ALA A 41 1.65 18.91 5.00
C ALA A 41 1.04 19.66 6.19
N LEU A 42 0.20 18.99 6.99
CA LEU A 42 -0.39 19.54 8.20
C LEU A 42 0.68 19.94 9.22
N ARG A 43 1.63 19.03 9.54
CA ARG A 43 2.72 19.30 10.49
C ARG A 43 3.63 20.42 10.00
N ALA A 44 3.82 20.54 8.69
CA ALA A 44 4.58 21.61 8.05
C ALA A 44 3.80 22.94 7.92
N GLY A 45 2.53 22.99 8.33
CA GLY A 45 1.68 24.18 8.23
C GLY A 45 1.34 24.61 6.80
N ARG A 46 1.28 23.65 5.87
CA ARG A 46 1.02 23.86 4.44
C ARG A 46 -0.43 23.60 4.01
N LEU A 47 -1.31 23.32 4.96
CA LEU A 47 -2.74 23.15 4.69
C LEU A 47 -3.51 24.39 5.12
N THR A 48 -4.57 24.70 4.39
CA THR A 48 -5.65 25.60 4.80
C THR A 48 -6.58 24.92 5.80
N CYS A 49 -7.43 25.72 6.46
CA CYS A 49 -8.48 25.23 7.34
C CYS A 49 -9.47 24.31 6.61
N GLU A 50 -9.85 24.65 5.38
CA GLU A 50 -10.74 23.84 4.55
C GLU A 50 -10.12 22.49 4.19
N GLU A 51 -8.85 22.47 3.76
CA GLU A 51 -8.15 21.22 3.45
C GLU A 51 -7.99 20.33 4.69
N ALA A 52 -7.69 20.92 5.85
CA ALA A 52 -7.60 20.18 7.11
C ALA A 52 -8.95 19.57 7.51
N ARG A 53 -10.07 20.31 7.37
CA ARG A 53 -11.42 19.78 7.62
C ARG A 53 -11.76 18.64 6.66
N LYS A 54 -11.49 18.82 5.37
CA LYS A 54 -11.71 17.80 4.34
C LYS A 54 -10.89 16.54 4.62
N SER A 55 -9.62 16.68 4.99
CA SER A 55 -8.75 15.54 5.35
C SER A 55 -9.31 14.74 6.53
N ILE A 56 -9.77 15.42 7.58
CA ILE A 56 -10.34 14.75 8.76
C ILE A 56 -11.67 14.05 8.42
N LEU A 57 -12.54 14.71 7.67
CA LEU A 57 -13.80 14.11 7.22
C LEU A 57 -13.53 12.87 6.35
N ASN A 58 -12.62 12.98 5.38
CA ASN A 58 -12.23 11.87 4.53
C ASN A 58 -11.66 10.71 5.34
N ASN A 59 -10.83 10.98 6.35
CA ASN A 59 -10.29 9.92 7.21
C ASN A 59 -11.38 9.25 8.05
N LYS A 60 -12.40 9.99 8.50
CA LYS A 60 -13.56 9.42 9.20
C LYS A 60 -14.34 8.46 8.30
N VAL A 61 -14.73 8.92 7.10
CA VAL A 61 -15.44 8.08 6.11
C VAL A 61 -14.61 6.87 5.71
N HIS A 62 -13.31 7.08 5.52
CA HIS A 62 -12.37 6.01 5.20
C HIS A 62 -12.34 4.93 6.29
N LYS A 63 -12.21 5.31 7.56
CA LYS A 63 -12.26 4.35 8.69
C LYS A 63 -13.58 3.60 8.75
N GLU A 64 -14.71 4.29 8.58
CA GLU A 64 -16.03 3.65 8.55
C GLU A 64 -16.16 2.63 7.41
N ASN A 65 -15.56 2.90 6.24
CA ASN A 65 -15.53 1.95 5.13
C ASN A 65 -14.63 0.74 5.43
N ILE A 66 -13.50 0.96 6.11
CA ILE A 66 -12.60 -0.12 6.56
C ILE A 66 -13.32 -1.02 7.57
N ASP A 67 -14.01 -0.45 8.55
CA ASP A 67 -14.73 -1.20 9.59
C ASP A 67 -15.87 -2.05 9.02
N LYS A 68 -16.46 -1.62 7.89
CA LYS A 68 -17.52 -2.33 7.18
C LYS A 68 -17.01 -3.32 6.13
N PHE A 69 -15.70 -3.39 5.91
CA PHE A 69 -15.13 -4.28 4.90
C PHE A 69 -15.15 -5.72 5.39
N ILE A 70 -15.86 -6.59 4.67
CA ILE A 70 -16.01 -8.01 5.00
C ILE A 70 -15.28 -8.83 3.92
N PRO A 71 -14.08 -9.34 4.21
CA PRO A 71 -13.34 -10.12 3.23
C PRO A 71 -14.00 -11.47 2.98
N THR A 72 -14.08 -11.86 1.71
CA THR A 72 -14.32 -13.24 1.27
C THR A 72 -13.03 -14.06 1.26
N SER A 73 -11.87 -13.41 1.13
CA SER A 73 -10.56 -14.06 1.12
C SER A 73 -9.47 -13.10 1.63
N SER A 74 -8.46 -13.66 2.29
CA SER A 74 -7.31 -12.90 2.82
C SER A 74 -6.00 -13.65 2.48
N PRO A 75 -5.55 -13.61 1.21
CA PRO A 75 -4.41 -14.41 0.74
C PRO A 75 -3.06 -13.96 1.33
N HIS A 76 -2.98 -12.75 1.88
CA HIS A 76 -1.77 -12.18 2.45
C HIS A 76 -2.14 -11.22 3.60
N PRO A 77 -1.30 -11.05 4.65
CA PRO A 77 -1.62 -10.12 5.76
C PRO A 77 -1.90 -8.68 5.32
N ASN A 78 -1.30 -8.26 4.19
CA ASN A 78 -1.48 -6.92 3.63
C ASN A 78 -2.55 -6.85 2.53
N ILE A 79 -3.28 -7.94 2.25
CA ILE A 79 -4.25 -8.01 1.14
C ILE A 79 -5.47 -8.80 1.57
N ALA A 80 -6.62 -8.15 1.53
CA ALA A 80 -7.90 -8.78 1.75
C ALA A 80 -8.84 -8.47 0.58
N ILE A 81 -9.73 -9.39 0.25
CA ILE A 81 -10.54 -9.35 -0.97
C ILE A 81 -11.98 -9.60 -0.58
N ASP A 82 -12.87 -8.78 -1.14
CA ASP A 82 -14.31 -8.93 -1.08
C ASP A 82 -14.82 -9.15 -2.51
N LEU A 83 -15.01 -10.42 -2.88
CA LEU A 83 -15.51 -10.81 -4.20
C LEU A 83 -16.97 -10.39 -4.39
N ASN A 84 -17.77 -10.35 -3.33
CA ASN A 84 -19.20 -10.02 -3.41
C ASN A 84 -19.40 -8.57 -3.82
N ASN A 85 -18.60 -7.67 -3.24
CA ASN A 85 -18.65 -6.24 -3.55
C ASN A 85 -17.59 -5.80 -4.56
N LYS A 86 -16.82 -6.73 -5.14
CA LYS A 86 -15.74 -6.49 -6.12
C LYS A 86 -14.70 -5.46 -5.63
N LYS A 87 -14.20 -5.65 -4.40
CA LYS A 87 -13.24 -4.74 -3.75
C LYS A 87 -12.02 -5.47 -3.26
N ILE A 88 -10.87 -4.78 -3.31
CA ILE A 88 -9.63 -5.20 -2.69
C ILE A 88 -9.23 -4.21 -1.61
N LYS A 89 -8.89 -4.70 -0.42
CA LYS A 89 -8.29 -3.93 0.66
C LYS A 89 -6.79 -4.18 0.71
N LEU A 90 -6.01 -3.11 0.60
CA LEU A 90 -4.55 -3.13 0.64
C LEU A 90 -4.07 -2.51 1.93
N VAL A 91 -3.03 -3.09 2.53
CA VAL A 91 -2.31 -2.49 3.65
C VAL A 91 -0.92 -2.10 3.16
N SER A 92 -0.61 -0.81 3.27
CA SER A 92 0.68 -0.23 2.91
C SER A 92 1.29 0.51 4.09
N LYS A 93 2.52 0.99 3.94
CA LYS A 93 3.16 1.89 4.91
C LYS A 93 3.32 3.27 4.28
N ILE A 94 2.71 4.29 4.88
CA ILE A 94 2.87 5.70 4.50
C ILE A 94 3.48 6.42 5.70
N ASN A 95 4.65 7.04 5.52
CA ASN A 95 5.39 7.73 6.59
C ASN A 95 5.64 6.84 7.84
N GLY A 96 5.82 5.54 7.65
CA GLY A 96 6.02 4.56 8.74
C GLY A 96 4.73 4.11 9.44
N GLU A 97 3.58 4.67 9.08
CA GLU A 97 2.27 4.27 9.61
C GLU A 97 1.58 3.30 8.65
N HIS A 98 0.86 2.31 9.20
CA HIS A 98 0.00 1.46 8.39
C HIS A 98 -1.14 2.29 7.81
N PHE A 99 -1.32 2.20 6.50
CA PHE A 99 -2.42 2.80 5.78
C PHE A 99 -3.16 1.70 5.04
N GLU A 100 -4.44 1.54 5.38
CA GLU A 100 -5.33 0.64 4.67
C GLU A 100 -6.03 1.42 3.55
N GLU A 101 -6.32 0.77 2.44
CA GLU A 101 -7.04 1.39 1.31
C GLU A 101 -7.97 0.35 0.71
N ILE A 102 -9.21 0.74 0.43
CA ILE A 102 -10.16 -0.11 -0.31
C ILE A 102 -10.27 0.44 -1.72
N ILE A 103 -10.08 -0.44 -2.69
CA ILE A 103 -10.06 -0.12 -4.12
C ILE A 103 -11.08 -1.04 -4.80
N ASP A 104 -11.96 -0.45 -5.61
CA ASP A 104 -12.86 -1.21 -6.47
C ASP A 104 -12.05 -1.92 -7.56
N PHE A 105 -12.43 -3.16 -7.91
CA PHE A 105 -11.69 -3.93 -8.90
C PHE A 105 -11.55 -3.18 -10.22
N ASP A 106 -12.60 -2.49 -10.68
CA ASP A 106 -12.64 -1.74 -11.95
C ASP A 106 -11.62 -0.58 -12.02
N LYS A 107 -11.09 -0.12 -10.87
CA LYS A 107 -10.01 0.87 -10.81
C LYS A 107 -8.66 0.26 -11.09
N ILE A 108 -8.49 -1.06 -11.03
CA ILE A 108 -7.20 -1.72 -11.23
C ILE A 108 -6.92 -1.85 -12.72
N ILE A 109 -5.84 -1.19 -13.18
CA ILE A 109 -5.41 -1.18 -14.58
C ILE A 109 -4.41 -2.30 -14.88
N SER A 110 -3.44 -2.50 -13.99
CA SER A 110 -2.39 -3.50 -14.17
C SER A 110 -1.71 -3.81 -12.84
N TRP A 111 -0.92 -4.87 -12.83
CA TRP A 111 -0.08 -5.19 -11.68
C TRP A 111 1.20 -5.91 -12.11
N GLU A 112 2.21 -5.84 -11.26
CA GLU A 112 3.50 -6.47 -11.47
C GLU A 112 4.15 -6.91 -10.17
N VAL A 113 4.91 -7.99 -10.21
CA VAL A 113 5.79 -8.43 -9.13
C VAL A 113 7.20 -7.96 -9.44
N LEU A 114 7.78 -7.26 -8.46
CA LEU A 114 9.11 -6.70 -8.50
C LEU A 114 10.01 -7.48 -7.53
N LYS A 115 11.16 -7.95 -8.01
CA LYS A 115 12.27 -8.46 -7.20
C LYS A 115 13.41 -7.47 -7.29
N ASP A 116 13.81 -6.87 -6.17
CA ASP A 116 14.88 -5.88 -6.12
C ASP A 116 14.74 -4.75 -7.16
N SER A 117 13.50 -4.30 -7.37
CA SER A 117 13.09 -3.29 -8.36
C SER A 117 13.05 -3.74 -9.82
N GLU A 118 13.39 -5.00 -10.11
CA GLU A 118 13.22 -5.59 -11.43
C GLU A 118 11.87 -6.28 -11.54
N THR A 119 11.11 -5.98 -12.60
CA THR A 119 9.85 -6.65 -12.90
C THR A 119 10.12 -8.10 -13.30
N ILE A 120 9.70 -9.04 -12.46
CA ILE A 120 9.80 -10.48 -12.73
C ILE A 120 8.47 -11.06 -13.24
N TYR A 121 7.36 -10.38 -13.01
CA TYR A 121 6.07 -10.74 -13.58
C TYR A 121 5.22 -9.50 -13.78
N LYS A 122 4.55 -9.38 -14.92
CA LYS A 122 3.64 -8.28 -15.17
C LYS A 122 2.42 -8.76 -15.95
N LYS A 123 1.26 -8.29 -15.54
CA LYS A 123 0.01 -8.50 -16.26
C LYS A 123 -0.69 -7.17 -16.48
N GLU A 124 -0.91 -6.85 -17.76
CA GLU A 124 -1.78 -5.75 -18.16
C GLU A 124 -3.19 -6.28 -18.39
N TRP A 125 -4.20 -5.51 -17.98
CA TRP A 125 -5.59 -5.92 -18.15
C TRP A 125 -6.02 -6.02 -19.62
N LEU A 126 -5.48 -5.14 -20.47
CA LEU A 126 -5.87 -4.99 -21.87
C LEU A 126 -4.94 -5.67 -22.89
N GLY A 127 -4.04 -6.53 -22.44
CA GLY A 127 -3.31 -7.42 -23.35
C GLY A 127 -1.83 -7.56 -23.04
N ARG A 128 -1.39 -8.81 -23.15
CA ARG A 128 -0.02 -9.32 -22.97
C ARG A 128 0.44 -9.32 -21.51
N ALA A 129 0.46 -10.52 -20.94
CA ALA A 129 1.35 -10.80 -19.82
C ALA A 129 2.79 -10.82 -20.34
N VAL A 130 3.67 -10.03 -19.74
CA VAL A 130 5.11 -10.19 -19.93
C VAL A 130 5.58 -11.02 -18.74
N VAL A 131 5.71 -12.32 -18.98
CA VAL A 131 6.32 -13.25 -18.03
C VAL A 131 7.83 -13.08 -18.16
N GLY A 132 8.44 -12.29 -17.28
CA GLY A 132 9.88 -12.37 -17.07
C GLY A 132 10.20 -13.79 -16.62
N GLY A 133 11.15 -14.45 -17.27
CA GLY A 133 11.46 -15.88 -17.16
C GLY A 133 11.08 -16.55 -15.83
N MET A 134 10.20 -17.58 -15.92
CA MET A 134 9.89 -18.59 -14.91
C MET A 134 9.93 -18.07 -13.46
N LEU A 135 8.80 -17.52 -13.01
CA LEU A 135 8.65 -16.88 -11.71
C LEU A 135 9.39 -17.61 -10.59
N PHE A 136 9.23 -18.94 -10.47
CA PHE A 136 9.98 -19.82 -9.57
C PHE A 136 9.82 -21.26 -10.08
N GLY A 137 10.76 -21.82 -10.85
CA GLY A 137 10.66 -23.21 -11.34
C GLY A 137 10.50 -24.25 -10.20
N GLU A 138 10.29 -25.54 -10.53
CA GLU A 138 10.07 -26.63 -9.54
C GLU A 138 11.17 -26.74 -8.45
N THR A 139 12.33 -26.10 -8.65
CA THR A 139 13.48 -26.06 -7.74
C THR A 139 13.81 -24.65 -7.21
N GLY A 140 13.00 -23.63 -7.48
CA GLY A 140 13.24 -22.26 -6.98
C GLY A 140 14.35 -21.49 -7.70
N ALA A 141 14.78 -21.93 -8.88
CA ALA A 141 15.85 -21.27 -9.66
C ALA A 141 15.35 -19.97 -10.32
N VAL A 142 15.73 -18.82 -9.77
CA VAL A 142 15.65 -17.51 -10.42
C VAL A 142 16.86 -17.40 -11.37
N ILE A 143 16.73 -17.92 -12.60
CA ILE A 143 17.80 -17.86 -13.59
C ILE A 143 17.81 -16.47 -14.25
N GLY A 144 18.72 -15.64 -13.78
CA GLY A 144 19.38 -14.61 -14.57
C GLY A 144 20.86 -14.62 -14.20
N ALA A 145 21.67 -15.35 -14.98
CA ALA A 145 23.14 -15.38 -14.92
C ALA A 145 23.78 -15.78 -13.57
N ALA A 146 23.69 -17.06 -13.20
CA ALA A 146 24.73 -17.71 -12.39
C ALA A 146 24.90 -19.18 -12.79
N THR A 147 25.05 -19.44 -14.08
CA THR A 147 25.80 -20.62 -14.52
C THR A 147 27.27 -20.38 -14.19
N GLY A 148 27.77 -21.00 -13.12
CA GLY A 148 29.21 -21.11 -12.86
C GLY A 148 29.59 -20.86 -11.40
N ASP A 149 29.82 -21.97 -10.67
CA ASP A 149 30.76 -22.10 -9.55
C ASP A 149 31.13 -20.84 -8.76
N SER A 150 30.18 -20.28 -8.00
CA SER A 150 30.58 -19.46 -6.87
C SER A 150 29.77 -19.81 -5.64
N LYS A 151 30.48 -20.00 -4.52
CA LYS A 151 29.96 -20.22 -3.16
C LYS A 151 29.17 -19.01 -2.62
N ASN A 152 28.70 -18.12 -3.50
CA ASN A 152 28.03 -16.88 -3.15
C ASN A 152 26.52 -17.14 -3.15
N LYS A 153 25.95 -17.13 -1.94
CA LYS A 153 24.51 -17.16 -1.72
C LYS A 153 23.85 -15.98 -2.42
N THR A 154 22.91 -16.24 -3.32
CA THR A 154 22.08 -15.17 -3.90
C THR A 154 21.15 -14.63 -2.82
N ILE A 155 21.19 -13.32 -2.60
CA ILE A 155 20.38 -12.62 -1.61
C ILE A 155 19.37 -11.73 -2.34
N ILE A 156 18.10 -11.89 -1.99
CA ILE A 156 17.01 -11.00 -2.40
C ILE A 156 16.78 -10.00 -1.25
N LYS A 157 16.62 -8.71 -1.56
CA LYS A 157 16.36 -7.67 -0.55
C LYS A 157 14.89 -7.28 -0.49
N SER A 158 14.16 -7.46 -1.59
CA SER A 158 12.73 -7.13 -1.64
C SER A 158 11.96 -7.91 -2.68
N ILE A 159 10.72 -8.26 -2.32
CA ILE A 159 9.68 -8.73 -3.22
C ILE A 159 8.44 -7.87 -2.98
N LYS A 160 7.97 -7.18 -4.03
CA LYS A 160 6.86 -6.24 -3.96
C LYS A 160 5.84 -6.53 -5.04
N LEU A 161 4.57 -6.37 -4.71
CA LEU A 161 3.51 -6.24 -5.71
C LEU A 161 3.27 -4.75 -5.95
N ARG A 162 3.40 -4.32 -7.21
CA ARG A 162 3.02 -2.99 -7.67
C ARG A 162 1.68 -3.10 -8.39
N ILE A 163 0.70 -2.35 -7.94
CA ILE A 163 -0.62 -2.23 -8.55
C ILE A 163 -0.74 -0.85 -9.16
N THR A 164 -1.17 -0.77 -10.41
CA THR A 164 -1.52 0.48 -11.09
C THR A 164 -3.02 0.63 -11.11
N ILE A 165 -3.52 1.78 -10.67
CA ILE A 165 -4.95 2.10 -10.59
C ILE A 165 -5.28 3.36 -11.39
N SER A 166 -6.56 3.54 -11.74
CA SER A 166 -7.09 4.71 -12.45
C SER A 166 -7.27 5.91 -11.51
N ASP A 167 -6.17 6.37 -10.91
CA ASP A 167 -6.06 7.58 -10.08
C ASP A 167 -4.93 8.43 -10.68
N ILE A 168 -5.26 9.61 -11.19
CA ILE A 168 -4.30 10.49 -11.88
C ILE A 168 -3.23 11.02 -10.93
N ASP A 169 -3.61 11.32 -9.69
CA ASP A 169 -2.70 11.95 -8.73
C ASP A 169 -1.78 10.89 -8.09
N ASN A 170 -2.33 9.70 -7.85
CA ASN A 170 -1.59 8.60 -7.22
C ASN A 170 -1.94 7.28 -7.93
N PRO A 171 -1.35 6.97 -9.09
CA PRO A 171 -1.71 5.76 -9.84
C PRO A 171 -1.08 4.48 -9.29
N ILE A 172 -0.05 4.56 -8.44
CA ILE A 172 0.75 3.38 -8.05
C ILE A 172 0.53 3.05 -6.57
N ARG A 173 0.35 1.77 -6.27
CA ARG A 173 0.36 1.22 -4.91
C ARG A 173 1.40 0.11 -4.81
N PHE A 174 2.20 0.13 -3.75
CA PHE A 174 3.16 -0.92 -3.44
C PHE A 174 2.68 -1.73 -2.24
N ILE A 175 2.74 -3.04 -2.38
CA ILE A 175 2.51 -3.99 -1.29
C ILE A 175 3.79 -4.77 -1.10
N HIS A 176 4.34 -4.66 0.09
CA HIS A 176 5.58 -5.31 0.45
C HIS A 176 5.25 -6.72 0.91
N ILE A 177 5.68 -7.71 0.13
CA ILE A 177 5.59 -9.13 0.48
C ILE A 177 6.82 -9.50 1.32
N HIS A 178 7.99 -8.99 0.91
CA HIS A 178 9.24 -9.10 1.63
C HIS A 178 10.06 -7.81 1.46
N GLU A 179 10.67 -7.31 2.54
CA GLU A 179 11.58 -6.17 2.51
C GLU A 179 12.52 -6.16 3.72
N GLY A 180 13.77 -5.75 3.51
CA GLY A 180 14.71 -5.33 4.55
C GLY A 180 15.67 -6.42 5.01
N ALA A 181 15.16 -7.56 5.46
CA ALA A 181 16.01 -8.69 5.86
C ALA A 181 16.55 -9.45 4.63
N ASP A 182 17.76 -9.99 4.72
CA ASP A 182 18.35 -10.76 3.62
C ASP A 182 17.56 -12.06 3.40
N LEU A 183 17.03 -12.23 2.20
CA LEU A 183 16.34 -13.44 1.81
C LEU A 183 17.26 -14.31 0.95
N GLU A 184 17.87 -15.30 1.58
CA GLU A 184 18.70 -16.28 0.90
C GLU A 184 17.83 -17.20 0.04
N VAL A 185 18.15 -17.26 -1.26
CA VAL A 185 17.49 -18.16 -2.21
C VAL A 185 17.65 -19.61 -1.76
N GLY A 186 16.55 -20.36 -1.77
CA GLY A 186 16.50 -21.76 -1.34
C GLY A 186 16.30 -21.97 0.17
N SER A 187 16.35 -20.92 0.99
CA SER A 187 15.99 -21.03 2.42
C SER A 187 14.51 -21.36 2.64
N ASP A 188 14.15 -21.92 3.79
CA ASP A 188 12.74 -22.17 4.14
C ASP A 188 11.89 -20.90 4.10
N ASN A 189 12.46 -19.77 4.53
CA ASN A 189 11.77 -18.49 4.48
C ASN A 189 11.53 -18.04 3.03
N TYR A 190 12.52 -18.24 2.16
CA TYR A 190 12.37 -17.99 0.73
C TYR A 190 11.24 -18.83 0.13
N ASN A 191 11.22 -20.14 0.35
CA ASN A 191 10.18 -21.02 -0.18
C ASN A 191 8.78 -20.59 0.29
N ARG A 192 8.63 -20.23 1.59
CA ARG A 192 7.35 -19.71 2.11
C ARG A 192 6.91 -18.41 1.43
N ILE A 193 7.83 -17.48 1.21
CA ILE A 193 7.55 -16.20 0.55
C ILE A 193 7.18 -16.42 -0.91
N VAL A 194 7.86 -17.34 -1.60
CA VAL A 194 7.55 -17.76 -2.97
C VAL A 194 6.14 -18.36 -3.05
N ASP A 195 5.81 -19.34 -2.21
CA ASP A 195 4.49 -19.97 -2.19
C ASP A 195 3.38 -18.96 -1.88
N SER A 196 3.65 -18.01 -0.97
CA SER A 196 2.74 -16.91 -0.66
C SER A 196 2.54 -15.99 -1.87
N THR A 197 3.63 -15.64 -2.55
CA THR A 197 3.59 -14.78 -3.76
C THR A 197 2.84 -15.46 -4.90
N GLN A 198 3.06 -16.75 -5.14
CA GLN A 198 2.36 -17.52 -6.17
C GLN A 198 0.86 -17.62 -5.88
N ARG A 199 0.47 -17.90 -4.62
CA ARG A 199 -0.94 -17.88 -4.21
C ARG A 199 -1.57 -16.51 -4.44
N LEU A 200 -0.87 -15.45 -4.07
CA LEU A 200 -1.33 -14.08 -4.27
C LEU A 200 -1.53 -13.76 -5.75
N ILE A 201 -0.57 -14.13 -6.60
CA ILE A 201 -0.68 -14.00 -8.06
C ILE A 201 -1.95 -14.68 -8.55
N GLY A 202 -2.16 -15.96 -8.24
CA GLY A 202 -3.35 -16.69 -8.71
C GLY A 202 -4.66 -16.06 -8.25
N VAL A 203 -4.69 -15.47 -7.05
CA VAL A 203 -5.87 -14.76 -6.55
C VAL A 203 -6.11 -13.45 -7.30
N ILE A 204 -5.08 -12.64 -7.53
CA ILE A 204 -5.19 -11.37 -8.28
C ILE A 204 -5.55 -11.63 -9.75
N GLU A 205 -5.05 -12.71 -10.33
CA GLU A 205 -5.46 -13.14 -11.67
C GLU A 205 -6.94 -13.52 -11.71
N ASN A 206 -7.46 -14.14 -10.66
CA ASN A 206 -8.88 -14.48 -10.59
C ASN A 206 -9.78 -13.26 -10.42
N ILE A 207 -9.32 -12.22 -9.70
CA ILE A 207 -10.01 -10.92 -9.66
C ILE A 207 -10.30 -10.45 -11.09
N GLN A 208 -9.46 -10.82 -12.07
CA GLN A 208 -9.67 -10.37 -13.42
C GLN A 208 -10.96 -10.86 -14.07
N ASN A 209 -11.46 -12.01 -13.62
CA ASN A 209 -12.69 -12.60 -14.13
C ASN A 209 -13.95 -11.91 -13.58
N TYR A 210 -13.81 -10.97 -12.64
CA TYR A 210 -14.92 -10.31 -11.95
C TYR A 210 -15.09 -8.82 -12.30
N GLN A 211 -14.28 -8.22 -13.17
CA GLN A 211 -14.58 -6.86 -13.65
C GLN A 211 -15.79 -6.89 -14.59
#